data_AF-A0A9X1R0M2-F1
#
_entry.id   AF-A0A9X1R0M2-F1
#
_cell.length_a   1.000
_cell.length_b   1.000
_cell.length_c   1.000
_cell.angle_alpha   90.00
_cell.angle_beta   90.00
_cell.angle_gamma   90.00
#
_symmetry.space_group_name_H-M   'P 1'
#
loop_
_entity.id
_entity.type
_entity.pdbx_description
1 polymer ?
#
loop_
_entity_poly.entity_id
_entity_poly.type
_entity_poly.pdbx_seq_one_letter_code
_entity_poly.pdbx_strand_id
1 'polypeptide(L)'
;MKFILTLFIGILTLTLSAQTDGEETVIFSRIGELSDEQLNNSGASKLTFITNKKEAEKMAELDIKNGNPFLLLMGGIAPTIIATDPQFEKEYGIYYYEFGCTGPENDIIVAYNRIVFEHLNSTKGKKWIKEVRDDVIGFKEWKRNYKRK
;
A
#
# COMPACT_ATOMS: atom_id res chain seq x y z
N MET A 1 27.19 -2.94 75.01
CA MET A 1 27.96 -3.12 73.77
C MET A 1 27.34 -4.25 72.95
N LYS A 2 26.78 -3.93 71.78
CA LYS A 2 26.63 -4.78 70.59
C LYS A 2 25.92 -3.93 69.53
N PHE A 3 26.72 -3.30 68.68
CA PHE A 3 26.28 -2.73 67.41
C PHE A 3 26.20 -3.87 66.40
N ILE A 4 25.04 -4.08 65.77
CA ILE A 4 24.98 -4.84 64.52
C ILE A 4 24.15 -4.03 63.52
N LEU A 5 24.83 -3.75 62.42
CA LEU A 5 24.55 -2.89 61.29
C LEU A 5 23.57 -3.59 60.34
N THR A 6 22.38 -3.03 60.13
CA THR A 6 21.45 -3.49 59.10
C THR A 6 21.73 -2.73 57.80
N LEU A 7 22.32 -3.42 56.83
CA LEU A 7 22.62 -2.92 55.49
C LEU A 7 21.32 -2.84 54.67
N PHE A 8 20.81 -1.63 54.43
CA PHE A 8 19.75 -1.40 53.45
C PHE A 8 20.35 -1.45 52.04
N ILE A 9 20.12 -2.53 51.31
CA ILE A 9 20.39 -2.60 49.88
C ILE A 9 19.26 -1.85 49.18
N GLY A 10 19.49 -0.56 48.93
CA GLY A 10 18.61 0.24 48.09
C GLY A 10 18.71 -0.23 46.64
N ILE A 11 17.62 -0.80 46.12
CA ILE A 11 17.47 -1.10 44.70
C ILE A 11 17.26 0.24 44.00
N LEU A 12 18.35 0.83 43.51
CA LEU A 12 18.31 2.00 42.63
C LEU A 12 17.85 1.51 41.26
N THR A 13 16.56 1.60 40.99
CA THR A 13 16.01 1.37 39.65
C THR A 13 16.52 2.47 38.72
N LEU A 14 17.53 2.16 37.91
CA LEU A 14 17.93 2.97 36.77
C LEU A 14 16.79 2.93 35.75
N THR A 15 15.94 3.95 35.71
CA THR A 15 15.04 4.19 34.58
C THR A 15 15.88 4.68 33.40
N LEU A 16 16.28 3.74 32.54
CA LEU A 16 16.90 4.03 31.26
C LEU A 16 15.85 4.76 30.41
N SER A 17 15.94 6.08 30.36
CA SER A 17 15.16 6.87 29.41
C SER A 17 15.85 6.71 28.07
N ALA A 18 15.34 5.82 27.21
CA ALA A 18 15.77 5.77 25.83
C ALA A 18 15.36 7.11 25.20
N GLN A 19 16.35 7.89 24.80
CA GLN A 19 16.16 9.14 24.08
C GLN A 19 15.52 8.79 22.74
N THR A 20 14.26 9.16 22.54
CA THR A 20 13.59 9.03 21.25
C THR A 20 14.16 10.11 20.36
N ASP A 21 15.24 9.77 19.66
CA ASP A 21 15.67 10.54 18.51
C ASP A 21 14.50 10.50 17.52
N GLY A 22 13.95 11.69 17.23
CA GLY A 22 12.89 11.86 16.25
C GLY A 22 13.45 11.55 14.87
N GLU A 23 13.62 10.26 14.59
CA GLU A 23 13.80 9.77 13.24
C GLU A 23 12.44 9.92 12.56
N GLU A 24 12.33 10.95 11.71
CA GLU A 24 11.25 11.01 10.73
C GLU A 24 11.41 9.76 9.86
N THR A 25 10.65 8.71 10.16
CA THR A 25 10.65 7.52 9.32
C THR A 25 10.14 7.96 7.96
N VAL A 26 11.04 8.04 6.98
CA VAL A 26 10.67 8.35 5.61
C VAL A 26 9.85 7.15 5.12
N ILE A 27 8.52 7.25 5.19
CA ILE A 27 7.62 6.19 4.75
C ILE A 27 7.62 6.19 3.22
N PHE A 28 8.46 5.34 2.63
CA PHE A 28 8.51 5.09 1.19
C PHE A 28 7.39 4.10 0.80
N SER A 29 6.16 4.58 0.62
CA SER A 29 4.95 3.76 0.36
C SER A 29 4.59 2.76 1.47
N ARG A 30 3.29 2.48 1.61
CA ARG A 30 2.74 1.46 2.51
C ARG A 30 2.99 0.04 2.03
N ILE A 31 3.45 -0.18 0.79
CA ILE A 31 3.67 -1.53 0.27
C ILE A 31 4.68 -2.34 1.12
N GLY A 32 5.62 -1.66 1.79
CA GLY A 32 6.55 -2.27 2.75
C GLY A 32 5.91 -2.75 4.05
N GLU A 33 4.63 -2.44 4.30
CA GLU A 33 3.86 -2.97 5.44
C GLU A 33 3.35 -4.41 5.18
N LEU A 34 3.33 -4.86 3.93
CA LEU A 34 2.90 -6.20 3.55
C LEU A 34 3.99 -7.23 3.87
N SER A 35 3.59 -8.41 4.36
CA SER A 35 4.52 -9.53 4.43
C SER A 35 4.89 -10.04 3.04
N ASP A 36 6.06 -10.66 2.91
CA ASP A 36 6.49 -11.32 1.67
C ASP A 36 5.43 -12.31 1.17
N GLU A 37 4.78 -13.03 2.08
CA GLU A 37 3.71 -13.97 1.74
C GLU A 37 2.49 -13.25 1.15
N GLN A 38 2.06 -12.13 1.73
CA GLN A 38 0.94 -11.34 1.22
C GLN A 38 1.26 -10.79 -0.18
N LEU A 39 2.46 -10.26 -0.37
CA LEU A 39 2.88 -9.68 -1.66
C LEU A 39 3.04 -10.76 -2.74
N ASN A 40 3.76 -11.84 -2.44
CA ASN A 40 3.99 -12.94 -3.39
C ASN A 40 2.72 -13.71 -3.73
N ASN A 41 1.70 -13.67 -2.87
CA ASN A 41 0.42 -14.29 -3.15
C ASN A 41 -0.64 -13.37 -3.75
N SER A 42 -0.40 -12.05 -3.79
CA SER A 42 -1.32 -11.08 -4.36
C SER A 42 -1.62 -11.33 -5.84
N GLY A 43 -2.78 -10.85 -6.29
CA GLY A 43 -3.09 -10.72 -7.69
C GLY A 43 -2.08 -9.85 -8.42
N ALA A 44 -1.75 -8.69 -7.84
CA ALA A 44 -0.82 -7.71 -8.41
C ALA A 44 0.52 -8.33 -8.86
N SER A 45 1.14 -9.19 -8.04
CA SER A 45 2.41 -9.86 -8.38
C SER A 45 2.27 -10.97 -9.42
N LYS A 46 1.07 -11.57 -9.54
CA LYS A 46 0.79 -12.70 -10.44
C LYS A 46 0.27 -12.28 -11.81
N LEU A 47 -0.14 -11.02 -11.98
CA LEU A 47 -0.73 -10.54 -13.24
C LEU A 47 0.16 -10.72 -14.47
N THR A 48 1.50 -10.71 -14.30
CA THR A 48 2.44 -10.87 -15.42
C THR A 48 2.31 -12.23 -16.11
N PHE A 49 1.71 -13.22 -15.45
CA PHE A 49 1.56 -14.58 -15.94
C PHE A 49 0.20 -14.86 -16.58
N ILE A 50 -0.68 -13.87 -16.69
CA ILE A 50 -2.02 -14.04 -17.25
C ILE A 50 -2.26 -13.15 -18.47
N THR A 51 -3.14 -13.61 -19.35
CA THR A 51 -3.58 -12.88 -20.56
C THR A 51 -5.09 -12.73 -20.63
N ASN A 52 -5.81 -13.11 -19.56
CA ASN A 52 -7.27 -13.08 -19.51
C ASN A 52 -7.79 -11.98 -18.58
N LYS A 53 -8.56 -11.04 -19.13
CA LYS A 53 -9.16 -9.92 -18.36
C LYS A 53 -10.06 -10.37 -17.22
N LYS A 54 -10.87 -11.42 -17.43
CA LYS A 54 -11.77 -11.92 -16.38
C LYS A 54 -11.00 -12.55 -15.22
N GLU A 55 -9.82 -13.09 -15.49
CA GLU A 55 -8.93 -13.59 -14.46
C GLU A 55 -8.29 -12.44 -13.67
N ALA A 56 -7.88 -11.38 -14.35
CA ALA A 56 -7.40 -10.15 -13.71
C ALA A 56 -8.45 -9.52 -12.78
N GLU A 57 -9.71 -9.46 -13.23
CA GLU A 57 -10.84 -8.97 -12.42
C GLU A 57 -11.03 -9.81 -11.15
N LYS A 58 -11.00 -11.15 -11.27
CA LYS A 58 -11.09 -12.05 -10.10
C LYS A 58 -9.91 -11.88 -9.13
N MET A 59 -8.71 -11.65 -9.66
CA MET A 59 -7.54 -11.37 -8.83
C MET A 59 -7.72 -10.08 -8.03
N ALA A 60 -8.27 -9.01 -8.63
CA ALA A 60 -8.59 -7.78 -7.92
C ALA A 60 -9.64 -8.01 -6.82
N GLU A 61 -10.69 -8.78 -7.10
CA GLU A 61 -11.72 -9.13 -6.11
C GLU A 61 -11.12 -9.90 -4.91
N LEU A 62 -10.19 -10.82 -5.17
CA LEU A 62 -9.50 -11.57 -4.12
C LEU A 62 -8.61 -10.67 -3.27
N ASP A 63 -7.84 -9.79 -3.89
CA ASP A 63 -6.97 -8.82 -3.21
C ASP A 63 -7.79 -7.86 -2.33
N ILE A 64 -8.92 -7.35 -2.84
CA ILE A 64 -9.89 -6.57 -2.07
C ILE A 64 -10.41 -7.38 -0.87
N LYS A 65 -10.83 -8.63 -1.09
CA LYS A 65 -11.36 -9.50 -0.02
C LYS A 65 -10.32 -9.77 1.07
N ASN A 66 -9.05 -9.86 0.69
CA ASN A 66 -7.94 -10.07 1.60
C ASN A 66 -7.50 -8.78 2.32
N GLY A 67 -8.15 -7.64 2.06
CA GLY A 67 -7.79 -6.35 2.65
C GLY A 67 -6.56 -5.70 2.03
N ASN A 68 -6.10 -6.20 0.88
CA ASN A 68 -4.91 -5.74 0.18
C ASN A 68 -5.21 -5.29 -1.26
N PRO A 69 -6.10 -4.31 -1.49
CA PRO A 69 -6.33 -3.80 -2.84
C PRO A 69 -5.13 -2.99 -3.37
N PHE A 70 -4.81 -3.17 -4.65
CA PHE A 70 -3.68 -2.48 -5.30
C PHE A 70 -4.14 -1.51 -6.40
N LEU A 71 -3.46 -0.38 -6.53
CA LEU A 71 -3.51 0.47 -7.72
C LEU A 71 -2.23 0.25 -8.53
N LEU A 72 -2.42 -0.26 -9.74
CA LEU A 72 -1.32 -0.74 -10.57
C LEU A 72 -0.80 0.36 -11.50
N LEU A 73 0.52 0.50 -11.51
CA LEU A 73 1.29 1.48 -12.28
C LEU A 73 2.31 0.76 -13.16
N MET A 74 2.66 1.35 -14.30
CA MET A 74 3.82 0.92 -15.08
C MET A 74 4.97 1.88 -14.81
N GLY A 75 6.10 1.36 -14.36
CA GLY A 75 7.31 2.12 -14.11
C GLY A 75 8.26 2.08 -15.30
N GLY A 76 9.56 2.09 -15.00
CA GLY A 76 10.62 2.09 -15.97
C GLY A 76 11.95 1.71 -15.35
N ILE A 77 13.04 2.35 -15.79
CA ILE A 77 14.39 2.08 -15.27
C ILE A 77 14.57 2.66 -13.86
N ALA A 78 13.92 3.80 -13.57
CA ALA A 78 13.97 4.46 -12.28
C ALA A 78 12.56 4.59 -11.69
N PRO A 79 12.34 4.16 -10.43
CA PRO A 79 11.05 4.30 -9.76
C PRO A 79 10.74 5.77 -9.49
N THR A 80 9.47 6.13 -9.58
CA THR A 80 9.02 7.50 -9.29
C THR A 80 8.50 7.59 -7.86
N ILE A 81 9.24 8.30 -7.00
CA ILE A 81 8.83 8.57 -5.62
C ILE A 81 7.88 9.77 -5.60
N ILE A 82 6.64 9.56 -5.16
CA ILE A 82 5.67 10.63 -4.95
C ILE A 82 5.40 10.77 -3.45
N ALA A 83 5.72 11.94 -2.90
CA ALA A 83 5.65 12.21 -1.46
C ALA A 83 4.25 12.04 -0.85
N THR A 84 3.18 12.17 -1.66
CA THR A 84 1.80 12.02 -1.21
C THR A 84 1.29 10.59 -1.19
N ASP A 85 2.02 9.64 -1.77
CA ASP A 85 1.57 8.24 -1.90
C ASP A 85 1.28 7.58 -0.56
N PRO A 86 2.15 7.66 0.47
CA PRO A 86 1.88 7.01 1.76
C PRO A 86 0.59 7.51 2.42
N GLN A 87 0.33 8.82 2.32
CA GLN A 87 -0.88 9.43 2.86
C GLN A 87 -2.13 8.95 2.11
N PHE A 88 -2.06 8.91 0.76
CA PHE A 88 -3.15 8.41 -0.06
C PHE A 88 -3.44 6.92 0.22
N GLU A 89 -2.40 6.09 0.21
CA GLU A 89 -2.48 4.66 0.51
C GLU A 89 -3.12 4.42 1.88
N LYS A 90 -2.73 5.21 2.90
CA LYS A 90 -3.28 5.12 4.26
C LYS A 90 -4.74 5.51 4.31
N GLU A 91 -5.09 6.64 3.72
CA GLU A 91 -6.45 7.21 3.76
C GLU A 91 -7.46 6.29 3.07
N TYR A 92 -7.07 5.71 1.94
CA TYR A 92 -7.97 4.89 1.12
C TYR A 92 -7.83 3.39 1.35
N GLY A 93 -6.83 2.95 2.13
CA GLY A 93 -6.61 1.54 2.44
C GLY A 93 -6.21 0.73 1.22
N ILE A 94 -5.36 1.30 0.37
CA ILE A 94 -4.83 0.67 -0.86
C ILE A 94 -3.31 0.68 -0.82
N TYR A 95 -2.69 -0.04 -1.75
CA TYR A 95 -1.26 0.00 -2.03
C TYR A 95 -0.99 0.38 -3.49
N TYR A 96 0.01 1.20 -3.77
CA TYR A 96 0.53 1.33 -5.12
C TYR A 96 1.47 0.18 -5.44
N TYR A 97 1.27 -0.45 -6.59
CA TYR A 97 2.17 -1.48 -7.11
C TYR A 97 2.68 -1.02 -8.46
N GLU A 98 3.97 -0.67 -8.51
CA GLU A 98 4.66 -0.23 -9.71
C GLU A 98 5.38 -1.42 -10.35
N PHE A 99 4.94 -1.82 -11.55
CA PHE A 99 5.70 -2.75 -12.37
C PHE A 99 7.00 -2.08 -12.85
N GLY A 100 8.05 -2.87 -13.05
CA GLY A 100 9.31 -2.36 -13.61
C GLY A 100 9.24 -2.10 -15.11
N CYS A 101 10.37 -2.28 -15.80
CA CYS A 101 10.45 -2.17 -17.27
C CYS A 101 9.56 -3.17 -18.03
N THR A 102 9.15 -4.24 -17.37
CA THR A 102 8.29 -5.29 -17.91
C THR A 102 7.12 -5.52 -16.97
N GLY A 103 5.94 -5.73 -17.52
CA GLY A 103 4.73 -6.05 -16.77
C GLY A 103 3.68 -6.73 -17.63
N PRO A 104 2.47 -6.93 -17.09
CA PRO A 104 1.33 -7.47 -17.83
C PRO A 104 0.95 -6.58 -19.02
N GLU A 105 0.18 -7.12 -19.96
CA GLU A 105 -0.43 -6.31 -21.01
C GLU A 105 -1.32 -5.22 -20.39
N ASN A 106 -1.32 -4.02 -20.98
CA ASN A 106 -2.03 -2.87 -20.42
C ASN A 106 -3.52 -3.14 -20.17
N ASP A 107 -4.16 -3.92 -21.04
CA ASP A 107 -5.59 -4.19 -20.92
C ASP A 107 -5.94 -5.18 -19.78
N ILE A 108 -4.98 -6.01 -19.35
CA ILE A 108 -5.03 -6.81 -18.13
C ILE A 108 -4.97 -5.92 -16.90
N ILE A 109 -4.03 -4.97 -16.88
CA ILE A 109 -3.90 -3.98 -15.79
C ILE A 109 -5.17 -3.12 -15.70
N VAL A 110 -5.70 -2.65 -16.84
CA VAL A 110 -6.97 -1.90 -16.89
C VAL A 110 -8.12 -2.71 -16.30
N ALA A 111 -8.23 -4.00 -16.64
CA ALA A 111 -9.29 -4.86 -16.12
C ALA A 111 -9.21 -5.01 -14.59
N TYR A 112 -8.02 -5.21 -14.04
CA TYR A 112 -7.78 -5.25 -12.60
C TYR A 112 -8.11 -3.91 -11.92
N ASN A 113 -7.48 -2.82 -12.37
CA ASN A 113 -7.64 -1.50 -11.76
C ASN A 113 -9.09 -1.02 -11.78
N ARG A 114 -9.85 -1.36 -12.83
CA ARG A 114 -11.29 -1.04 -12.91
C ARG A 114 -12.06 -1.56 -11.71
N ILE A 115 -11.82 -2.79 -11.28
CA ILE A 115 -12.48 -3.37 -10.10
C ILE A 115 -12.11 -2.61 -8.83
N VAL A 116 -10.84 -2.24 -8.69
CA VAL A 116 -10.37 -1.44 -7.53
C VAL A 116 -10.95 -0.03 -7.54
N PHE A 117 -11.12 0.61 -8.70
CA PHE A 117 -11.80 1.90 -8.80
C PHE A 117 -13.27 1.83 -8.35
N GLU A 118 -14.00 0.79 -8.75
CA GLU A 118 -15.38 0.59 -8.30
C GLU A 118 -15.45 0.32 -6.78
N HIS A 119 -14.48 -0.42 -6.25
CA HIS A 119 -14.35 -0.64 -4.80
C HIS A 119 -14.10 0.68 -4.04
N LEU A 120 -13.16 1.49 -4.50
CA LEU A 120 -12.88 2.81 -3.90
C LEU A 120 -14.08 3.74 -4.00
N ASN A 121 -14.75 3.77 -5.14
CA ASN A 121 -15.93 4.63 -5.34
C ASN A 121 -17.12 4.18 -4.47
N SER A 122 -17.32 2.89 -4.26
CA SER A 122 -18.39 2.37 -3.40
C SER A 122 -18.11 2.52 -1.90
N THR A 123 -16.84 2.45 -1.48
CA THR A 123 -16.47 2.46 -0.05
C THR A 123 -15.97 3.81 0.47
N LYS A 124 -15.35 4.64 -0.38
CA LYS A 124 -14.71 5.92 -0.02
C LYS A 124 -15.35 7.12 -0.71
N GLY A 125 -16.36 6.91 -1.56
CA GLY A 125 -17.01 7.95 -2.33
C GLY A 125 -16.09 8.52 -3.41
N LYS A 126 -16.19 9.84 -3.68
CA LYS A 126 -15.54 10.48 -4.85
C LYS A 126 -14.26 11.25 -4.53
N LYS A 127 -13.86 11.36 -3.26
CA LYS A 127 -12.72 12.19 -2.84
C LYS A 127 -11.41 11.71 -3.48
N TRP A 128 -11.16 10.40 -3.44
CA TRP A 128 -9.96 9.76 -4.00
C TRP A 128 -9.70 10.09 -5.47
N ILE A 129 -10.75 10.35 -6.28
CA ILE A 129 -10.65 10.65 -7.72
C ILE A 129 -9.83 11.92 -8.00
N LYS A 130 -9.70 12.82 -7.01
CA LYS A 130 -8.90 14.04 -7.11
C LYS A 130 -7.46 13.88 -6.61
N GLU A 131 -7.18 12.81 -5.88
CA GLU A 131 -5.94 12.61 -5.13
C GLU A 131 -5.11 11.45 -5.65
N VAL A 132 -5.74 10.48 -6.31
CA VAL A 132 -5.07 9.36 -6.96
C VAL A 132 -4.14 9.86 -8.07
N ARG A 133 -3.02 9.17 -8.24
CA ARG A 133 -2.06 9.50 -9.30
C ARG A 133 -2.70 9.37 -10.69
N ASP A 134 -2.38 10.32 -11.57
CA ASP A 134 -2.91 10.36 -12.94
C ASP A 134 -2.29 9.30 -13.87
N ASP A 135 -1.19 8.66 -13.45
CA ASP A 135 -0.48 7.60 -14.18
C ASP A 135 -0.98 6.19 -13.82
N VAL A 136 -1.94 6.05 -12.89
CA VAL A 136 -2.62 4.77 -12.65
C VAL A 136 -3.28 4.31 -13.95
N ILE A 137 -2.89 3.11 -14.38
CA ILE A 137 -3.29 2.59 -15.69
C ILE A 137 -4.81 2.43 -15.75
N GLY A 138 -5.42 2.98 -16.80
CA GLY A 138 -6.88 2.97 -17.02
C GLY A 138 -7.65 4.08 -16.30
N PHE A 139 -7.05 4.82 -15.38
CA PHE A 139 -7.77 5.80 -14.54
C PHE A 139 -8.40 6.94 -15.36
N LYS A 140 -7.63 7.55 -16.28
CA LYS A 140 -8.11 8.67 -17.11
C LYS A 140 -9.34 8.30 -17.94
N GLU A 141 -9.33 7.11 -18.54
CA GLU A 141 -10.45 6.61 -19.33
C GLU A 141 -11.66 6.32 -18.45
N TRP A 142 -11.47 5.61 -17.34
CA TRP A 142 -12.52 5.30 -16.37
C TRP A 142 -13.19 6.58 -15.84
N LYS A 143 -12.39 7.57 -15.39
CA LYS A 143 -12.86 8.87 -14.86
C LYS A 143 -13.70 9.64 -15.88
N ARG A 144 -13.32 9.58 -17.17
CA ARG A 144 -14.05 10.22 -18.27
C ARG A 144 -15.43 9.57 -18.49
N ASN A 145 -15.51 8.24 -18.41
CA ASN A 145 -16.78 7.51 -18.55
C ASN A 145 -17.67 7.66 -17.31
N TYR A 146 -17.07 7.72 -16.13
CA TYR A 146 -17.77 7.98 -14.87
C TYR A 146 -18.49 9.33 -14.86
N LYS A 147 -17.84 10.41 -15.34
CA LYS A 147 -18.45 11.76 -15.40
C LYS A 147 -19.62 11.90 -16.37
N ARG A 148 -19.80 10.94 -17.29
CA ARG A 148 -20.89 10.94 -18.27
C ARG A 148 -22.14 10.21 -17.79
N LYS A 149 -22.03 9.46 -16.70
CA LYS A 149 -23.15 8.82 -16.02
C LYS A 149 -23.77 9.81 -15.03
#